data_AF-A0A2M7THC4-F1
#
_entry.id   AF-A0A2M7THC4-F1
#
_cell.length_a   1.000
_cell.length_b   1.000
_cell.length_c   1.000
_cell.angle_alpha   90.00
_cell.angle_beta   90.00
_cell.angle_gamma   90.00
#
_symmetry.space_group_name_H-M   'P 1'
#
loop_
_entity.id
_entity.type
_entity.pdbx_description
1 polymer ?
#
loop_
_entity_poly.entity_id
_entity_poly.type
_entity_poly.pdbx_seq_one_letter_code
_entity_poly.pdbx_strand_id
1 'polypeptide(L)'
;MAIIIEEEKRRINWFPLILAVSLFVMVVSLVYYLFFAPTPLIEKVISQNIQTLKELSGIKLNPEEVVNNPKFQVLRQYVNPVETGSPGKNNPFLK
;
A
#
# COMPACT_ATOMS: atom_id res chain seq x y z
N MET A 1 69.62 37.77 13.81
CA MET A 1 68.90 37.64 12.53
C MET A 1 67.60 36.91 12.82
N ALA A 2 66.46 37.47 12.43
CA ALA A 2 65.14 36.84 12.63
C ALA A 2 64.68 36.27 11.29
N ILE A 3 64.25 35.01 11.27
CA ILE A 3 63.66 34.36 10.11
C ILE A 3 62.16 34.66 10.16
N ILE A 4 61.68 35.43 9.20
CA ILE A 4 60.25 35.71 9.02
C ILE A 4 59.72 34.61 8.11
N ILE A 5 58.85 33.75 8.66
CA ILE A 5 58.15 32.73 7.89
C ILE A 5 56.89 33.41 7.36
N GLU A 6 56.91 33.79 6.08
CA GLU A 6 55.69 34.20 5.37
C GLU A 6 54.86 32.95 5.10
N GLU A 7 53.78 32.78 5.86
CA GLU A 7 52.77 31.77 5.55
C GLU A 7 52.09 32.13 4.23
N GLU A 8 52.34 31.33 3.20
CA GLU A 8 51.69 31.47 1.90
C GLU A 8 50.19 31.20 2.08
N LYS A 9 49.40 32.28 2.23
CA LYS A 9 47.93 32.20 2.26
C LYS A 9 47.43 31.73 0.90
N ARG A 10 47.36 30.42 0.72
CA ARG A 10 46.76 29.78 -0.45
C ARG A 10 45.29 30.21 -0.55
N ARG A 11 45.02 31.18 -1.42
CA ARG A 11 43.65 31.62 -1.70
C ARG A 11 42.95 30.48 -2.42
N ILE A 12 42.06 29.78 -1.72
CA ILE A 12 41.21 28.76 -2.33
C ILE A 12 40.33 29.45 -3.36
N ASN A 13 40.45 29.01 -4.61
CA ASN A 13 39.57 29.47 -5.66
C ASN A 13 38.23 28.73 -5.52
N TRP A 14 37.20 29.42 -5.03
CA TRP A 14 35.88 28.84 -4.75
C TRP A 14 35.08 28.52 -6.02
N PHE A 15 35.40 29.18 -7.12
CA PHE A 15 34.71 29.01 -8.40
C PHE A 15 34.71 27.55 -8.91
N PRO A 16 35.86 26.86 -9.05
CA PRO A 16 35.86 25.45 -9.48
C PRO A 16 35.16 24.52 -8.49
N LEU A 17 35.19 24.82 -7.18
CA LEU A 17 34.51 24.04 -6.16
C LEU A 17 32.98 24.12 -6.34
N ILE A 18 32.45 25.33 -6.52
CA ILE A 18 31.02 25.56 -6.74
C ILE A 18 30.56 24.89 -8.04
N LEU A 19 31.36 24.98 -9.10
CA LEU A 19 31.06 24.34 -10.38
C LEU A 19 30.99 22.81 -10.24
N ALA A 20 31.94 22.21 -9.54
CA ALA A 20 31.97 20.77 -9.30
C ALA A 20 30.77 20.30 -8.47
N VAL A 21 30.41 21.05 -7.42
CA VAL A 21 29.25 20.75 -6.58
C VAL A 21 27.95 20.89 -7.38
N SER A 22 27.82 21.93 -8.21
CA SER A 22 26.65 22.12 -9.07
C SER A 22 26.46 20.96 -10.04
N LEU A 23 27.54 20.49 -10.67
CA LEU A 23 27.50 19.34 -11.58
C LEU A 23 27.07 18.08 -10.84
N PHE A 24 27.62 17.86 -9.65
CA PHE A 24 27.28 16.72 -8.81
C PHE A 24 25.79 16.71 -8.43
N VAL A 25 25.25 17.84 -7.96
CA VAL A 25 23.84 17.98 -7.62
C VAL A 25 22.95 17.71 -8.84
N MET A 26 23.31 18.23 -10.02
CA MET A 26 22.56 17.99 -11.25
C MET A 26 22.45 16.49 -11.58
N VAL A 27 23.55 15.74 -11.50
CA VAL A 27 23.58 14.30 -11.79
C VAL A 27 22.74 13.53 -10.77
N VAL A 28 22.90 13.83 -9.47
CA VAL A 28 22.14 13.16 -8.40
C VAL A 28 20.64 13.42 -8.56
N SER A 29 20.24 14.67 -8.84
CA SER A 29 18.84 15.00 -9.09
C SER A 29 18.28 14.25 -10.29
N LEU A 30 19.03 14.14 -11.39
CA LEU A 30 18.57 13.43 -12.59
C LEU A 30 18.34 11.94 -12.31
N VAL A 31 19.26 11.28 -11.60
CA VAL A 31 19.09 9.88 -11.16
C VAL A 31 17.89 9.77 -10.22
N TYR A 32 17.74 10.69 -9.27
CA TYR A 32 16.59 10.68 -8.36
C TYR A 32 15.26 10.78 -9.11
N TYR A 33 15.15 11.71 -10.06
CA TYR A 33 13.92 11.87 -10.84
C TYR A 33 13.61 10.67 -11.74
N LEU A 34 14.64 10.01 -12.28
CA LEU A 34 14.44 8.91 -13.21
C LEU A 34 14.04 7.62 -12.50
N PHE A 35 14.53 7.39 -11.27
CA PHE A 35 14.33 6.14 -10.54
C PHE A 35 13.38 6.24 -9.35
N PHE A 36 13.31 7.39 -8.69
CA PHE A 36 12.66 7.54 -7.39
C PHE A 36 11.56 8.60 -7.36
N ALA A 37 11.48 9.50 -8.35
CA ALA A 37 10.35 10.41 -8.39
C ALA A 37 9.05 9.61 -8.55
N PRO A 38 8.03 9.90 -7.73
CA PRO A 38 6.75 9.23 -7.84
C PRO A 38 6.16 9.58 -9.20
N THR A 39 6.11 8.60 -10.10
CA THR A 39 5.26 8.71 -11.27
C THR A 39 3.82 8.75 -10.76
N PRO A 40 2.97 9.69 -11.20
CA PRO A 40 1.55 9.52 -11.01
C PRO A 40 1.22 8.20 -11.72
N LEU A 41 1.01 7.14 -10.94
CA LEU A 41 0.61 5.86 -11.47
C LEU A 41 -0.68 6.15 -12.24
N ILE A 42 -0.56 6.23 -13.57
CA ILE A 42 -1.67 6.26 -14.51
C ILE A 42 -2.68 5.31 -13.91
N GLU A 43 -3.83 5.86 -13.49
CA GLU A 43 -4.84 5.21 -12.65
C GLU A 43 -4.68 3.71 -12.77
N LYS A 44 -4.06 3.09 -11.75
CA LYS A 44 -3.80 1.64 -11.74
C LYS A 44 -5.09 1.05 -12.28
N VAL A 45 -5.04 0.41 -13.45
CA VAL A 45 -6.23 -0.15 -14.09
C VAL A 45 -6.65 -1.28 -13.16
N ILE A 46 -7.35 -0.92 -12.09
CA ILE A 46 -7.95 -1.85 -11.17
C ILE A 46 -9.01 -2.45 -12.08
N SER A 47 -8.74 -3.66 -12.56
CA SER A 47 -9.73 -4.46 -13.27
C SER A 47 -11.03 -4.31 -12.50
N GLN A 48 -12.12 -3.92 -13.18
CA GLN A 48 -13.43 -3.68 -12.54
C GLN A 48 -13.79 -4.77 -11.53
N ASN A 49 -13.33 -6.00 -11.80
CA ASN A 49 -13.46 -7.16 -10.94
C ASN A 49 -12.90 -7.00 -9.50
N ILE A 50 -11.84 -6.22 -9.28
CA ILE A 50 -11.29 -5.98 -7.94
C ILE A 50 -12.05 -4.86 -7.21
N GLN A 51 -12.62 -3.89 -7.94
CA GLN A 51 -13.52 -2.89 -7.34
C GLN A 51 -14.81 -3.53 -6.86
N THR A 52 -15.44 -4.39 -7.68
CA THR A 52 -16.66 -5.11 -7.29
C THR A 52 -16.42 -6.05 -6.10
N LEU A 53 -15.28 -6.74 -6.03
CA LEU A 53 -14.94 -7.56 -4.86
C LEU A 53 -14.73 -6.74 -3.59
N LYS A 54 -14.19 -5.53 -3.69
CA LYS A 54 -14.05 -4.62 -2.54
C LYS A 54 -15.42 -4.12 -2.07
N GLU A 55 -16.33 -3.83 -2.99
CA GLU A 55 -17.71 -3.47 -2.67
C GLU A 55 -18.46 -4.63 -1.99
N LEU A 56 -18.33 -5.84 -2.52
CA LEU A 56 -18.95 -7.05 -1.96
C LEU A 56 -18.40 -7.39 -0.56
N SER A 57 -17.09 -7.27 -0.34
CA SER A 57 -16.49 -7.55 0.97
C SER A 57 -16.85 -6.51 2.05
N GLY A 58 -17.31 -5.32 1.64
CA GLY A 58 -17.81 -4.28 2.55
C GLY A 58 -19.26 -4.45 2.98
N ILE A 59 -20.02 -5.39 2.38
CA ILE A 59 -21.43 -5.57 2.69
C ILE A 59 -21.57 -6.19 4.08
N LYS A 60 -22.08 -5.41 5.03
CA LYS A 60 -22.50 -5.90 6.34
C LYS A 60 -23.93 -6.45 6.22
N LEU A 61 -24.05 -7.77 6.11
CA LEU A 61 -25.35 -8.44 6.11
C LEU A 61 -25.90 -8.51 7.54
N ASN A 62 -27.04 -7.88 7.76
CA ASN A 62 -27.80 -7.99 9.01
C ASN A 62 -28.90 -9.06 8.85
N PRO A 63 -28.75 -10.26 9.43
CA PRO A 63 -29.71 -11.35 9.24
C PRO A 63 -31.10 -11.01 9.81
N GLU A 64 -31.17 -10.17 10.84
CA GLU A 64 -32.43 -9.70 11.44
C GLU A 64 -33.29 -8.97 10.40
N GLU A 65 -32.69 -8.19 9.50
CA GLU A 65 -33.42 -7.47 8.46
C GLU A 65 -34.02 -8.39 7.40
N VAL A 66 -33.41 -9.55 7.18
CA VAL A 66 -33.90 -10.55 6.22
C VAL A 66 -35.04 -11.36 6.83
N VAL A 67 -34.86 -11.85 8.06
CA VAL A 67 -35.85 -12.69 8.75
C VAL A 67 -37.12 -11.89 9.10
N ASN A 68 -36.97 -10.61 9.45
CA ASN A 68 -38.08 -9.72 9.75
C ASN A 68 -38.72 -9.08 8.52
N ASN A 69 -38.22 -9.37 7.31
CA ASN A 69 -38.78 -8.82 6.08
C ASN A 69 -40.17 -9.44 5.80
N PRO A 70 -41.22 -8.63 5.57
CA PRO A 70 -42.56 -9.16 5.28
C PRO A 70 -42.60 -10.05 4.04
N LYS A 71 -41.73 -9.79 3.05
CA LYS A 71 -41.62 -10.66 1.87
C LYS A 71 -41.04 -12.03 2.21
N PHE A 72 -40.09 -12.09 3.14
CA PHE A 72 -39.47 -13.34 3.57
C PHE A 72 -40.43 -14.18 4.40
N GLN A 73 -41.21 -13.55 5.29
CA GLN A 73 -42.17 -14.25 6.17
C GLN A 73 -43.37 -14.85 5.43
N VAL A 74 -43.70 -14.31 4.25
CA VAL A 74 -44.78 -14.84 3.41
C VAL A 74 -44.32 -16.07 2.60
N LEU A 75 -43.01 -16.32 2.50
CA LEU A 75 -42.48 -17.49 1.80
C LEU A 75 -42.83 -18.77 2.54
N ARG A 76 -43.36 -19.75 1.81
CA ARG A 76 -43.57 -21.08 2.35
C ARG A 76 -42.28 -21.86 2.34
N GLN A 77 -41.99 -22.54 3.44
CA GLN A 77 -40.91 -23.51 3.51
C GLN A 77 -41.36 -24.79 2.80
N TYR A 78 -40.73 -25.09 1.65
CA TYR A 78 -41.04 -26.28 0.86
C TYR A 78 -40.17 -27.50 1.21
N VAL A 79 -39.15 -27.31 2.04
CA VAL A 79 -38.18 -28.35 2.43
C VAL A 79 -38.27 -28.60 3.92
N ASN A 80 -38.19 -29.86 4.34
CA ASN A 80 -38.14 -30.18 5.76
C ASN A 80 -36.92 -29.50 6.40
N PRO A 81 -37.06 -28.94 7.62
CA PRO A 81 -35.92 -28.38 8.33
C PRO A 81 -34.85 -29.47 8.49
N VAL A 82 -33.59 -29.10 8.24
CA VAL A 82 -32.47 -30.01 8.39
C VAL A 82 -32.33 -30.31 9.88
N GLU A 83 -32.53 -31.57 10.27
CA GLU A 83 -32.19 -32.01 11.61
C GLU A 83 -30.67 -31.84 11.78
N THR A 84 -30.25 -31.09 12.80
CA THR A 84 -28.84 -30.98 13.16
C THR A 84 -28.39 -32.33 13.70
N GLY A 85 -27.93 -33.22 12.82
CA GLY A 85 -27.17 -34.40 13.22
C GLY A 85 -25.91 -33.98 13.99
N SER A 86 -25.37 -34.90 14.79
CA SER A 86 -24.13 -34.64 15.55
C SER A 86 -23.05 -34.04 14.63
N PRO A 87 -22.55 -32.82 14.91
CA PRO A 87 -21.56 -32.19 14.05
C PRO A 87 -20.25 -32.97 14.11
N GLY A 88 -19.91 -33.61 12.99
CA GLY A 88 -18.58 -34.16 12.72
C GLY A 88 -18.26 -35.50 13.38
N LYS A 89 -17.32 -36.21 12.75
CA LYS A 89 -16.64 -37.39 13.32
C LYS A 89 -15.67 -36.90 14.39
N ASN A 90 -15.61 -37.58 15.55
CA ASN A 90 -14.64 -37.29 16.61
C ASN A 90 -13.23 -37.14 16.01
N ASN A 91 -12.56 -36.03 16.30
CA ASN A 91 -11.23 -35.74 15.78
C ASN A 91 -10.21 -36.74 16.34
N PRO A 92 -9.60 -37.62 15.51
CA PRO A 92 -8.69 -38.66 15.99
C PRO A 92 -7.30 -38.12 16.41
N PHE A 93 -7.05 -36.83 16.27
CA PHE A 93 -5.77 -36.19 16.60
C PHE A 93 -5.79 -35.42 17.94
N LEU A 94 -6.88 -35.46 18.70
CA LEU A 94 -6.98 -34.83 20.03
C LEU A 94 -6.41 -35.72 21.17
N LYS A 95 -5.35 -36.49 20.89
CA LYS A 95 -4.62 -37.24 21.93
C LYS A 95 -3.52 -36.39 22.55
#